data_AF-A0A933XVK3-F1
#
_entry.id   AF-A0A933XVK3-F1
#
_cell.length_a   1.000
_cell.length_b   1.000
_cell.length_c   1.000
_cell.angle_alpha   90.00
_cell.angle_beta   90.00
_cell.angle_gamma   90.00
#
_symmetry.space_group_name_H-M   'P 1'
#
loop_
_entity.id
_entity.type
_entity.pdbx_description
1 polymer ?
#
loop_
_entity_poly.entity_id
_entity_poly.type
_entity_poly.pdbx_seq_one_letter_code
_entity_poly.pdbx_strand_id
1 'polypeptide(L)'
;MTIQPGSDEERRLLGRWIRKGQGLIVAGSALGESYIDPKVKREGDAAAKSEEYVKLDREIAEKLPHLKGKFRYELEKYFRDRWGPYLPKER
;
A
#
# COMPACT_ATOMS: atom_id res chain seq x y z
N MET A 1 -3.55 -14.10 -8.44
CA MET A 1 -4.91 -14.45 -7.97
C MET A 1 -5.54 -13.21 -7.37
N THR A 2 -6.77 -12.91 -7.76
CA THR A 2 -7.54 -11.79 -7.20
C THR A 2 -8.11 -12.20 -5.85
N ILE A 3 -8.02 -11.31 -4.87
CA ILE A 3 -8.46 -11.56 -3.50
C ILE A 3 -9.89 -11.06 -3.32
N GLN A 4 -10.67 -11.83 -2.56
CA GLN A 4 -12.06 -11.50 -2.31
C GLN A 4 -12.18 -10.26 -1.40
N PRO A 5 -13.01 -9.27 -1.77
CA PRO A 5 -13.32 -8.13 -0.91
C PRO A 5 -13.94 -8.56 0.42
N GLY A 6 -13.54 -7.92 1.51
CA GLY A 6 -13.94 -8.21 2.88
C GLY A 6 -13.20 -9.40 3.52
N SER A 7 -12.31 -10.10 2.79
CA SER A 7 -11.57 -11.23 3.34
C SER A 7 -10.48 -10.80 4.33
N ASP A 8 -10.07 -11.73 5.20
CA ASP A 8 -8.94 -11.47 6.10
C ASP A 8 -7.61 -11.35 5.32
N GLU A 9 -7.52 -11.95 4.13
CA GLU A 9 -6.36 -11.79 3.25
C GLU A 9 -6.26 -10.35 2.70
N GLU A 10 -7.39 -9.76 2.26
CA GLU A 10 -7.45 -8.36 1.88
C GLU A 10 -7.03 -7.46 3.06
N ARG A 11 -7.58 -7.71 4.25
CA ARG A 11 -7.23 -6.97 5.47
C ARG A 11 -5.71 -6.99 5.71
N ARG A 12 -5.07 -8.15 5.63
CA ARG A 12 -3.63 -8.28 5.86
C ARG A 12 -2.81 -7.54 4.81
N LEU A 13 -3.14 -7.70 3.53
CA LEU A 13 -2.39 -7.07 2.45
C LEU A 13 -2.57 -5.56 2.43
N LEU A 14 -3.81 -5.07 2.50
CA LEU A 14 -4.08 -3.64 2.56
C LEU A 14 -3.45 -3.03 3.81
N GLY A 15 -3.52 -3.72 4.95
CA GLY A 15 -2.87 -3.27 6.17
C GLY A 15 -1.34 -3.17 6.04
N ARG A 16 -0.71 -4.14 5.37
CA ARG A 16 0.73 -4.14 5.07
C ARG A 16 1.10 -3.00 4.13
N TRP A 17 0.29 -2.75 3.09
CA TRP A 17 0.47 -1.62 2.18
C TRP A 17 0.44 -0.29 2.92
N ILE A 18 -0.62 -0.06 3.71
CA ILE A 18 -0.79 1.16 4.51
C ILE A 18 0.43 1.33 5.43
N ARG A 19 0.83 0.29 6.17
CA ARG A 19 1.99 0.37 7.08
C ARG A 19 3.29 0.69 6.34
N LYS A 20 3.63 -0.07 5.29
CA LYS A 20 4.91 0.11 4.59
C LYS A 20 5.02 1.47 3.89
N GLY A 21 3.89 2.10 3.53
CA GLY A 21 3.91 3.45 2.97
C GLY A 21 4.05 4.59 3.98
N GLN A 22 3.97 4.32 5.29
CA GLN A 22 4.07 5.39 6.30
C GLN A 22 5.45 6.05 6.23
N GLY A 23 5.46 7.38 6.06
CA GLY A 23 6.69 8.16 5.96
C GLY A 23 7.42 8.07 4.61
N LEU A 24 6.86 7.39 3.60
CA LEU A 24 7.43 7.33 2.26
C LEU A 24 6.75 8.33 1.32
N ILE A 25 7.55 9.15 0.62
CA ILE A 25 7.05 10.11 -0.39
C ILE A 25 6.26 9.39 -1.49
N VAL A 26 6.72 8.21 -1.90
CA VAL A 26 6.09 7.41 -2.95
C VAL A 26 4.69 6.91 -2.59
N ALA A 27 4.34 6.91 -1.30
CA ALA A 27 3.02 6.49 -0.82
C ALA A 27 1.93 7.57 -0.94
N GLY A 28 2.25 8.72 -1.53
CA GLY A 28 1.27 9.76 -1.88
C GLY A 28 0.46 9.43 -3.15
N SER A 29 0.93 8.50 -3.97
CA SER A 29 0.23 8.04 -5.18
C SER A 29 -1.00 7.18 -4.85
N ALA A 30 -1.88 7.06 -5.85
CA ALA A 30 -2.95 6.07 -5.82
C ALA A 30 -2.38 4.63 -5.86
N LEU A 31 -3.14 3.67 -5.31
CA LEU A 31 -2.75 2.26 -5.31
C LEU A 31 -2.52 1.75 -6.74
N GLY A 32 -1.32 1.21 -6.97
CA GLY A 32 -0.86 0.70 -8.26
C GLY A 32 -0.12 1.72 -9.12
N GLU A 33 -0.11 2.99 -8.71
CA GLU A 33 0.46 4.12 -9.45
C GLU A 33 1.71 4.70 -8.75
N SER A 34 2.23 4.02 -7.74
CA SER A 34 3.46 4.43 -7.08
C SER A 34 4.66 4.24 -8.01
N TYR A 35 5.56 5.22 -8.04
CA TYR A 35 6.76 5.18 -8.88
C TYR A 35 7.97 5.81 -8.19
N ILE A 36 9.17 5.45 -8.68
CA ILE A 36 10.43 6.07 -8.27
C ILE A 36 10.77 7.14 -9.29
N ASP A 37 10.69 8.41 -8.88
CA ASP A 37 11.24 9.50 -9.68
C ASP A 37 12.78 9.40 -9.71
N PRO A 38 13.41 9.22 -10.89
CA PRO A 38 14.87 9.10 -11.02
C PRO A 38 15.61 10.42 -10.72
N LYS A 39 14.91 11.56 -10.70
CA LYS A 39 15.49 12.87 -10.36
C LYS A 39 15.57 13.09 -8.85
N VAL A 40 14.80 12.34 -8.06
CA VAL A 40 14.79 12.44 -6.60
C VAL A 40 15.85 11.50 -6.03
N LYS A 41 16.95 12.08 -5.54
CA LYS A 41 17.98 11.32 -4.82
C LYS A 41 17.43 10.80 -3.50
N ARG A 42 17.50 9.47 -3.33
CA ARG A 42 17.16 8.78 -2.08
C ARG A 42 18.43 8.05 -1.66
N GLU A 43 18.91 8.32 -0.46
CA GLU A 43 20.16 7.73 0.04
C GLU A 43 19.84 6.62 1.05
N GLY A 44 20.68 5.57 1.05
CA GLY A 44 20.64 4.48 2.01
C GLY A 44 19.29 3.76 2.09
N ASP A 45 18.82 3.56 3.32
CA ASP A 45 17.61 2.80 3.66
C ASP A 45 16.31 3.35 3.03
N ALA A 46 16.25 4.66 2.76
CA ALA A 46 15.08 5.28 2.14
C ALA A 46 14.88 4.86 0.67
N ALA A 47 15.96 4.60 -0.07
CA ALA A 47 15.89 4.11 -1.44
C ALA A 47 15.34 2.68 -1.47
N ALA A 48 15.91 1.79 -0.67
CA ALA A 48 15.47 0.40 -0.57
C ALA A 48 14.00 0.28 -0.15
N LYS A 49 13.58 1.04 0.88
CA LYS A 49 12.18 1.07 1.33
C LYS A 49 11.21 1.58 0.25
N SER A 50 11.63 2.58 -0.52
CA SER A 50 10.82 3.11 -1.62
C SER A 50 10.66 2.09 -2.75
N GLU A 51 11.74 1.39 -3.13
CA GLU A 51 11.69 0.34 -4.15
C GLU A 51 10.83 -0.84 -3.71
N GLU A 52 10.98 -1.30 -2.46
CA GLU A 52 10.12 -2.33 -1.87
C GLU A 52 8.65 -1.92 -1.91
N TYR A 53 8.37 -0.67 -1.52
CA TYR A 53 7.01 -0.15 -1.51
C TYR A 53 6.40 -0.11 -2.91
N VAL A 54 7.14 0.38 -3.91
CA VAL A 54 6.65 0.42 -5.30
C VAL A 54 6.38 -0.98 -5.85
N LYS A 55 7.21 -1.98 -5.52
CA LYS A 55 6.95 -3.37 -5.89
C LYS A 55 5.68 -3.90 -5.21
N LEU A 56 5.55 -3.65 -3.91
CA LEU A 56 4.36 -4.05 -3.14
C LEU A 56 3.08 -3.39 -3.64
N ASP A 57 3.15 -2.10 -3.99
CA ASP A 57 2.03 -1.31 -4.51
C ASP A 57 1.45 -1.92 -5.78
N ARG A 58 2.31 -2.31 -6.72
CA ARG A 58 1.91 -2.98 -7.96
C ARG A 58 1.31 -4.36 -7.69
N GLU A 59 1.96 -5.16 -6.85
CA GLU A 59 1.47 -6.50 -6.48
C GLU A 59 0.07 -6.42 -5.85
N ILE A 60 -0.16 -5.46 -4.96
CA ILE A 60 -1.44 -5.30 -4.27
C ILE A 60 -2.50 -4.76 -5.23
N ALA A 61 -2.15 -3.88 -6.17
CA ALA A 61 -3.09 -3.43 -7.19
C ALA A 61 -3.56 -4.57 -8.11
N GLU A 62 -2.70 -5.56 -8.39
CA GLU A 62 -3.09 -6.76 -9.14
C GLU A 62 -3.98 -7.70 -8.31
N LYS A 63 -3.70 -7.83 -7.01
CA LYS A 63 -4.47 -8.68 -6.10
C LYS A 63 -5.81 -8.07 -5.66
N LEU A 64 -5.90 -6.74 -5.58
CA LEU A 64 -7.06 -5.98 -5.13
C LEU A 64 -7.50 -4.95 -6.20
N PRO A 65 -7.92 -5.40 -7.39
CA PRO A 65 -8.25 -4.52 -8.51
C PRO A 65 -9.41 -3.57 -8.22
N HIS A 66 -10.32 -3.92 -7.29
CA HIS A 66 -11.43 -3.05 -6.86
C HIS A 66 -10.99 -1.88 -5.97
N LEU A 67 -9.74 -1.87 -5.50
CA LEU A 67 -9.13 -0.79 -4.75
C LEU A 67 -8.10 0.00 -5.57
N LYS A 68 -7.73 -0.50 -6.76
CA LYS A 68 -6.75 0.16 -7.64
C LYS A 68 -7.21 1.57 -7.99
N GLY A 69 -6.27 2.52 -8.01
CA GLY A 69 -6.55 3.92 -8.34
C GLY A 69 -7.11 4.75 -7.18
N LYS A 70 -7.36 4.15 -6.00
CA LYS A 70 -7.75 4.90 -4.81
C LYS A 70 -6.54 5.48 -4.10
N PHE A 71 -6.69 6.68 -3.56
CA PHE A 71 -5.64 7.32 -2.77
C PHE A 71 -5.52 6.69 -1.38
N ARG A 72 -4.34 6.86 -0.78
CA ARG A 72 -4.03 6.35 0.56
C ARG A 72 -5.09 6.70 1.60
N TYR A 73 -5.55 7.95 1.65
CA TYR A 73 -6.55 8.37 2.65
C TYR A 73 -7.90 7.66 2.47
N GLU A 74 -8.30 7.36 1.23
CA GLU A 74 -9.52 6.61 0.93
C GLU A 74 -9.38 5.15 1.36
N LEU A 75 -8.19 4.57 1.16
CA LEU A 75 -7.88 3.21 1.56
C LEU A 75 -7.75 3.06 3.07
N GLU A 76 -7.18 4.06 3.76
CA GLU A 76 -7.14 4.13 5.22
C GLU A 76 -8.55 4.26 5.81
N LYS A 77 -9.41 5.07 5.19
CA LYS A 77 -10.82 5.15 5.56
C LYS A 77 -11.54 3.82 5.32
N TYR A 78 -11.40 3.25 4.11
CA TYR A 78 -11.99 1.96 3.75
C TYR A 78 -11.57 0.85 4.72
N PHE A 79 -10.29 0.81 5.10
CA PHE A 79 -9.77 -0.14 6.06
C PHE A 79 -10.41 0.05 7.43
N ARG A 80 -10.44 1.30 7.92
CA ARG A 80 -11.00 1.66 9.22
C ARG A 80 -12.48 1.31 9.33
N ASP A 81 -13.25 1.62 8.29
CA ASP A 81 -14.70 1.39 8.26
C ASP A 81 -15.04 -0.11 8.30
N ARG A 82 -14.13 -1.00 7.85
CA ARG A 82 -14.35 -2.46 7.81
C ARG A 82 -13.76 -3.23 8.98
N TRP A 83 -12.54 -2.89 9.39
CA TRP A 83 -11.77 -3.69 10.36
C TRP A 83 -11.33 -2.91 11.59
N GLY A 84 -11.72 -1.64 11.70
CA GLY A 84 -11.36 -0.77 12.80
C GLY A 84 -10.00 -0.07 12.62
N PRO A 85 -9.57 0.72 13.62
CA PRO A 85 -8.44 1.63 13.47
C PRO A 85 -7.06 0.95 13.50
N TYR A 86 -6.98 -0.33 13.84
CA TYR A 86 -5.72 -1.03 14.08
C TYR A 86 -5.27 -1.87 12.88
N LEU A 87 -4.09 -1.55 12.36
CA LEU A 87 -3.45 -2.33 11.29
C LEU A 87 -2.98 -3.71 11.80
N PRO A 88 -3.07 -4.79 11.00
CA PRO A 88 -2.69 -6.14 11.42
C PRO A 88 -1.19 -6.22 11.73
N LYS A 89 -0.77 -6.89 12.80
CA LYS A 89 0.65 -7.11 13.09
C LYS A 89 1.29 -7.96 12.00
N GLU A 90 2.51 -7.62 11.57
CA GLU A 90 3.31 -8.52 10.74
C GLU A 90 3.64 -9.74 11.60
N ARG A 91 3.18 -10.92 11.16
CA ARG A 91 3.44 -12.20 11.82
C ARG A 91 4.43 -12.98 10.98
#